data_AF-A0A7D4Y5R5-F1
#
_entry.id   AF-A0A7D4Y5R5-F1
#
_cell.length_a   1.000
_cell.length_b   1.000
_cell.length_c   1.000
_cell.angle_alpha   90.00
_cell.angle_beta   90.00
_cell.angle_gamma   90.00
#
_symmetry.space_group_name_H-M   'P 1'
#
loop_
_entity.id
_entity.type
_entity.pdbx_description
1 polymer ?
#
loop_
_entity_poly.entity_id
_entity_poly.type
_entity_poly.pdbx_seq_one_letter_code
_entity_poly.pdbx_strand_id
1 'polypeptide(L)'
;MFEWLFPNWTPAWVVAVLVGLRLLGNLGLTAAVRVAADDAATVTAAALTLTSTVLMVAVLRGDLGQTASYVEFLVQLSLLGIAAVAVARGDGKRMFTLLGRPTATARSVAAVAALLALSLLLVFIPLYGEATVAP
;
A
#
# COMPACT_ATOMS: atom_id res chain seq x y z
N MET A 1 17.91 -11.49 -10.40
CA MET A 1 17.33 -10.50 -11.35
C MET A 1 16.78 -9.23 -10.69
N PHE A 2 16.55 -9.19 -9.37
CA PHE A 2 16.03 -8.00 -8.67
C PHE A 2 17.10 -7.24 -7.88
N GLU A 3 18.36 -7.66 -7.98
CA GLU A 3 19.48 -7.09 -7.23
C GLU A 3 19.79 -5.66 -7.69
N TRP A 4 19.41 -5.28 -8.93
CA TRP A 4 19.48 -3.88 -9.37
C TRP A 4 18.47 -2.97 -8.64
N LEU A 5 17.39 -3.55 -8.12
CA LEU A 5 16.32 -2.83 -7.41
C LEU A 5 16.48 -2.94 -5.89
N PHE A 6 16.96 -4.07 -5.37
CA PHE A 6 17.22 -4.33 -3.96
C PHE A 6 18.62 -4.95 -3.79
N PRO A 7 19.69 -4.15 -3.94
CA PRO A 7 21.07 -4.66 -3.97
C PRO A 7 21.53 -5.27 -2.64
N ASN A 8 20.95 -4.82 -1.52
CA ASN A 8 21.38 -5.20 -0.17
C ASN A 8 20.65 -6.44 0.37
N TRP A 9 19.81 -7.09 -0.44
CA TRP A 9 18.91 -8.16 0.01
C TRP A 9 19.22 -9.49 -0.66
N THR A 10 19.34 -10.55 0.15
CA THR A 10 19.49 -11.93 -0.35
C THR A 10 18.46 -12.85 0.31
N PRO A 11 17.47 -13.40 -0.45
CA PRO A 11 17.25 -13.20 -1.89
C PRO A 11 16.43 -11.94 -2.25
N ALA A 12 16.95 -11.09 -3.14
CA ALA A 12 16.32 -9.82 -3.57
C ALA A 12 14.90 -9.97 -4.15
N TRP A 13 14.59 -11.11 -4.78
CA TRP A 13 13.27 -11.35 -5.37
C TRP A 13 12.16 -11.46 -4.32
N VAL A 14 12.46 -11.92 -3.10
CA VAL A 14 11.46 -12.00 -2.02
C VAL A 14 11.01 -10.60 -1.61
N VAL A 15 11.95 -9.66 -1.47
CA VAL A 15 11.65 -8.26 -1.17
C VAL A 15 10.81 -7.63 -2.28
N ALA A 16 11.16 -7.89 -3.54
CA ALA A 16 10.38 -7.43 -4.68
C ALA A 16 8.93 -7.96 -4.67
N VAL A 17 8.73 -9.23 -4.32
CA VAL A 17 7.38 -9.82 -4.16
C VAL A 17 6.62 -9.13 -3.03
N LEU A 18 7.25 -8.92 -1.88
CA LEU A 18 6.61 -8.25 -0.74
C LEU A 18 6.21 -6.80 -1.06
N VAL A 19 7.09 -6.05 -1.72
CA VAL A 19 6.81 -4.69 -2.22
C VAL A 19 5.66 -4.72 -3.24
N GLY A 20 5.67 -5.67 -4.17
CA GLY A 20 4.60 -5.84 -5.15
C GLY A 20 3.25 -6.13 -4.51
N LEU A 21 3.21 -7.05 -3.54
CA LEU A 21 1.99 -7.34 -2.76
C LEU A 21 1.51 -6.09 -1.99
N ARG A 22 2.44 -5.30 -1.47
CA ARG A 22 2.08 -4.08 -0.74
C ARG A 22 1.48 -3.01 -1.62
N LEU A 23 2.06 -2.82 -2.81
CA LEU A 23 1.52 -1.96 -3.85
C LEU A 23 0.12 -2.43 -4.28
N LEU A 24 -0.09 -3.73 -4.49
CA LEU A 24 -1.41 -4.28 -4.82
C LEU A 24 -2.45 -3.98 -3.73
N GLY A 25 -2.09 -4.12 -2.45
CA GLY A 25 -2.94 -3.72 -1.34
C GLY A 25 -3.31 -2.23 -1.38
N ASN A 26 -2.33 -1.35 -1.61
CA ASN A 26 -2.56 0.09 -1.66
C ASN A 26 -3.39 0.52 -2.89
N LEU A 27 -3.18 -0.12 -4.04
CA LEU A 27 -4.02 0.06 -5.22
C LEU A 27 -5.45 -0.41 -4.97
N GLY A 28 -5.64 -1.53 -4.26
CA GLY A 28 -6.96 -2.01 -3.84
C GLY A 28 -7.69 -1.01 -2.95
N LEU A 29 -6.99 -0.41 -1.97
CA LEU A 29 -7.53 0.65 -1.12
C LEU A 29 -7.91 1.89 -1.94
N THR A 30 -7.02 2.33 -2.84
CA THR A 30 -7.26 3.49 -3.71
C THR A 30 -8.43 3.27 -4.66
N ALA A 31 -8.54 2.07 -5.24
CA ALA A 31 -9.67 1.70 -6.08
C ALA A 31 -10.97 1.73 -5.26
N ALA A 32 -10.98 1.19 -4.04
CA ALA A 32 -12.16 1.24 -3.19
C ALA A 32 -12.59 2.68 -2.86
N VAL A 33 -11.62 3.58 -2.60
CA VAL A 33 -11.87 5.02 -2.45
C VAL A 33 -12.49 5.60 -3.72
N ARG A 34 -11.92 5.30 -4.89
CA ARG A 34 -12.45 5.78 -6.19
C ARG A 34 -13.92 5.47 -6.39
N VAL A 35 -14.34 4.28 -5.99
CA VAL A 35 -15.73 3.83 -6.16
C VAL A 35 -16.66 4.43 -5.10
N ALA A 36 -16.15 4.62 -3.87
CA ALA A 36 -16.97 5.02 -2.73
C ALA A 36 -17.01 6.54 -2.46
N ALA A 37 -16.05 7.32 -2.95
CA ALA A 37 -15.87 8.73 -2.62
C ALA A 37 -15.72 9.63 -3.87
N ASP A 38 -15.48 10.91 -3.64
CA ASP A 38 -15.28 11.92 -4.67
C ASP A 38 -13.87 11.89 -5.28
N ASP A 39 -13.66 12.75 -6.28
CA ASP A 39 -12.39 12.83 -7.00
C ASP A 39 -11.25 13.36 -6.10
N ALA A 40 -11.55 14.25 -5.14
CA ALA A 40 -10.54 14.78 -4.23
C ALA A 40 -9.98 13.70 -3.30
N ALA A 41 -10.84 12.88 -2.68
CA ALA A 41 -10.41 11.74 -1.88
C ALA A 41 -9.64 10.71 -2.71
N THR A 42 -10.08 10.48 -3.95
CA THR A 42 -9.39 9.58 -4.90
C THR A 42 -7.97 10.05 -5.21
N VAL A 43 -7.81 11.33 -5.58
CA VAL A 43 -6.50 11.91 -5.90
C VAL A 43 -5.57 11.83 -4.69
N THR A 44 -6.10 12.09 -3.49
CA THR A 44 -5.36 11.98 -2.24
C THR A 44 -4.90 10.53 -2.01
N ALA A 45 -5.79 9.55 -2.15
CA ALA A 45 -5.47 8.13 -1.99
C ALA A 45 -4.42 7.65 -3.02
N ALA A 46 -4.52 8.11 -4.26
CA ALA A 46 -3.54 7.83 -5.31
C ALA A 46 -2.16 8.44 -4.98
N ALA A 47 -2.13 9.68 -4.52
CA ALA A 47 -0.89 10.34 -4.09
C ALA A 47 -0.23 9.61 -2.91
N LEU A 48 -1.02 9.20 -1.91
CA LEU A 48 -0.51 8.41 -0.77
C LEU A 48 0.01 7.04 -1.20
N THR A 49 -0.66 6.37 -2.13
CA THR A 49 -0.21 5.07 -2.68
C THR A 49 1.15 5.21 -3.38
N LEU A 50 1.32 6.23 -4.21
CA LEU A 50 2.60 6.51 -4.86
C LEU A 50 3.68 6.85 -3.82
N THR A 51 3.35 7.72 -2.87
CA THR A 51 4.28 8.16 -1.83
C THR A 51 4.75 6.99 -0.96
N SER A 52 3.83 6.14 -0.50
CA SER A 52 4.16 4.92 0.28
C SER A 52 5.06 3.99 -0.54
N THR A 53 4.75 3.77 -1.82
CA THR A 53 5.56 2.89 -2.68
C THR A 53 6.98 3.41 -2.87
N VAL A 54 7.14 4.71 -3.14
CA VAL A 54 8.46 5.33 -3.31
C VAL A 54 9.27 5.27 -2.01
N LEU A 55 8.67 5.66 -0.88
CA LEU A 55 9.34 5.63 0.42
C LEU A 55 9.76 4.21 0.81
N MET A 56 8.86 3.24 0.65
CA MET A 56 9.12 1.83 0.94
C MET A 56 10.31 1.30 0.12
N VAL A 57 10.34 1.55 -1.19
CA VAL A 57 11.44 1.12 -2.05
C VAL A 57 12.75 1.82 -1.67
N ALA A 58 12.72 3.12 -1.42
CA ALA A 58 13.91 3.89 -1.06
C ALA A 58 14.49 3.47 0.30
N VAL A 59 13.65 3.19 1.30
CA VAL A 59 14.09 2.64 2.60
C VAL A 59 14.71 1.26 2.40
N LEU A 60 14.05 0.36 1.68
CA LEU A 60 14.57 -1.00 1.46
C LEU A 60 15.84 -1.04 0.61
N ARG A 61 16.08 -0.04 -0.23
CA ARG A 61 17.34 0.14 -0.95
C ARG A 61 18.49 0.64 -0.06
N GLY A 62 18.19 1.17 1.12
CA GLY A 62 19.14 1.88 1.97
C GLY A 62 19.35 3.35 1.56
N ASP A 63 18.58 3.87 0.59
CA ASP A 63 18.67 5.27 0.15
C ASP A 63 18.10 6.24 1.20
N LEU A 64 17.19 5.76 2.06
CA LEU A 64 16.58 6.53 3.15
C LEU A 64 16.66 5.78 4.49
N GLY A 65 16.84 6.53 5.57
CA GLY A 65 16.98 6.00 6.93
C GLY A 65 15.66 5.87 7.71
N GLN A 66 15.79 5.61 9.01
CA GLN A 66 14.68 5.30 9.93
C GLN A 66 13.58 6.37 10.00
N THR A 67 13.90 7.65 9.79
CA THR A 67 12.86 8.70 9.75
C THR A 67 11.88 8.46 8.59
N ALA A 68 12.37 8.03 7.42
CA ALA A 68 11.52 7.78 6.26
C ALA A 68 10.61 6.56 6.45
N SER A 69 11.03 5.54 7.21
CA SER A 69 10.19 4.39 7.55
C SER A 69 9.00 4.79 8.44
N TYR A 70 9.19 5.71 9.38
CA TYR A 70 8.09 6.27 10.16
C TYR A 70 7.14 7.13 9.32
N VAL A 71 7.66 7.91 8.38
CA VAL A 71 6.83 8.68 7.45
C VAL A 71 6.01 7.75 6.56
N GLU A 72 6.62 6.68 6.04
CA GLU A 72 5.91 5.65 5.24
C GLU A 72 4.77 5.02 6.05
N PHE A 73 5.01 4.70 7.33
CA PHE A 73 3.99 4.18 8.23
C PHE A 73 2.81 5.15 8.40
N LEU A 74 3.08 6.45 8.59
CA LEU A 74 2.02 7.47 8.70
C LEU A 74 1.24 7.65 7.39
N VAL A 75 1.92 7.62 6.24
CA VAL A 75 1.28 7.64 4.91
C VAL A 75 0.35 6.45 4.75
N GLN A 76 0.81 5.27 5.17
CA GLN A 76 0.06 4.04 5.07
C GLN A 76 -1.18 4.00 5.97
N LEU A 77 -1.06 4.51 7.21
CA LEU A 77 -2.20 4.68 8.12
C LEU A 77 -3.20 5.71 7.58
N SER A 78 -2.70 6.79 6.97
CA SER A 78 -3.56 7.81 6.35
C SER A 78 -4.37 7.23 5.20
N LEU A 79 -3.75 6.42 4.34
CA LEU A 79 -4.44 5.73 3.25
C LEU A 79 -5.53 4.78 3.77
N LEU A 80 -5.22 3.99 4.81
CA LEU A 80 -6.19 3.11 5.47
C LEU A 80 -7.36 3.91 6.06
N GLY A 81 -7.07 5.02 6.73
CA GLY A 81 -8.08 5.91 7.31
C GLY A 81 -9.01 6.51 6.26
N ILE A 82 -8.45 7.03 5.16
CA ILE A 82 -9.23 7.57 4.04
C ILE A 82 -10.10 6.48 3.41
N ALA A 83 -9.56 5.29 3.15
CA ALA A 83 -10.32 4.17 2.60
C ALA A 83 -11.47 3.73 3.52
N ALA A 84 -11.20 3.64 4.83
CA ALA A 84 -12.22 3.29 5.82
C ALA A 84 -13.34 4.35 5.87
N VAL A 85 -12.99 5.63 5.93
CA VAL A 85 -13.97 6.73 5.94
C VAL A 85 -14.76 6.78 4.64
N ALA A 86 -14.10 6.63 3.49
CA ALA A 86 -14.74 6.61 2.18
C ALA A 86 -15.79 5.50 2.07
N VAL A 87 -15.45 4.28 2.49
CA VAL A 87 -16.37 3.13 2.44
C VAL A 87 -17.46 3.20 3.50
N ALA A 88 -17.19 3.80 4.66
CA ALA A 88 -18.17 3.94 5.75
C ALA A 88 -19.20 5.03 5.48
N ARG A 89 -18.77 6.20 4.95
CA ARG A 89 -19.64 7.35 4.66
C ARG A 89 -20.22 7.32 3.26
N GLY A 90 -19.48 6.77 2.31
CA GLY A 90 -19.88 6.64 0.93
C GLY A 90 -20.79 5.43 0.70
N ASP A 91 -21.14 5.24 -0.57
CA ASP A 91 -21.99 4.15 -1.01
C ASP A 91 -21.17 2.87 -1.17
N GLY A 92 -20.61 2.36 -0.07
CA GLY A 92 -19.70 1.19 -0.04
C GLY A 92 -20.30 -0.11 -0.60
N LYS A 93 -21.59 -0.10 -0.95
CA LYS A 93 -22.33 -1.14 -1.66
C LYS A 93 -22.14 -1.09 -3.18
N ARG A 94 -21.59 0.01 -3.72
CA ARG A 94 -21.27 0.12 -5.15
C ARG A 94 -20.37 -1.02 -5.60
N MET A 95 -20.75 -1.62 -6.71
CA MET A 95 -20.09 -2.80 -7.25
C MET A 95 -18.94 -2.42 -8.16
N PHE A 96 -17.87 -3.21 -8.05
CA PHE A 96 -16.79 -3.25 -9.01
C PHE A 96 -17.22 -4.00 -10.26
N THR A 97 -17.12 -3.24 -11.35
CA THR A 97 -17.10 -3.62 -12.76
C THR A 97 -15.88 -4.40 -13.24
N LEU A 98 -15.91 -5.71 -13.52
CA LEU A 98 -14.83 -6.32 -14.32
C LEU A 98 -15.41 -6.96 -15.58
N LEU A 99 -14.99 -6.48 -16.76
CA LEU A 99 -15.51 -6.95 -18.05
C LEU A 99 -17.05 -6.93 -18.13
N GLY A 100 -17.66 -5.90 -17.54
CA GLY A 100 -19.12 -5.74 -17.49
C GLY A 100 -19.85 -6.63 -16.48
N ARG A 101 -19.13 -7.44 -15.69
CA ARG A 101 -19.73 -8.28 -14.64
C ARG A 101 -19.45 -7.70 -13.24
N PRO A 102 -20.46 -7.68 -12.35
CA PRO A 102 -20.25 -7.32 -10.95
C PRO A 102 -19.40 -8.39 -10.27
N THR A 103 -18.25 -8.01 -9.72
CA THR A 103 -17.29 -8.94 -9.10
C THR A 103 -17.23 -8.80 -7.58
N ALA A 104 -17.21 -7.58 -7.07
CA ALA A 104 -17.04 -7.30 -5.65
C ALA A 104 -17.69 -5.96 -5.27
N THR A 105 -17.89 -5.71 -3.98
CA THR A 105 -18.29 -4.37 -3.51
C THR A 105 -17.06 -3.54 -3.14
N ALA A 106 -17.17 -2.21 -3.16
CA ALA A 106 -16.09 -1.35 -2.65
C ALA A 106 -15.70 -1.71 -1.21
N ARG A 107 -16.67 -2.09 -0.37
CA ARG A 107 -16.42 -2.55 0.99
C ARG A 107 -15.61 -3.84 1.05
N SER A 108 -15.96 -4.86 0.26
CA SER A 108 -15.22 -6.13 0.27
C SER A 108 -13.80 -5.96 -0.28
N VAL A 109 -13.63 -5.14 -1.32
CA VAL A 109 -12.30 -4.80 -1.85
C VAL A 109 -11.46 -4.08 -0.80
N ALA A 110 -12.02 -3.05 -0.15
CA ALA A 110 -11.34 -2.34 0.93
C ALA A 110 -10.97 -3.25 2.09
N ALA A 111 -11.85 -4.17 2.50
CA ALA A 111 -11.57 -5.09 3.60
C ALA A 111 -10.42 -6.05 3.29
N VAL A 112 -10.41 -6.66 2.11
CA VAL A 112 -9.32 -7.55 1.67
C VAL A 112 -8.01 -6.78 1.51
N ALA A 113 -8.07 -5.61 0.88
CA ALA A 113 -6.91 -4.74 0.69
C ALA A 113 -6.36 -4.24 2.03
N ALA A 114 -7.22 -3.88 2.98
CA ALA A 114 -6.82 -3.47 4.33
C ALA A 114 -6.20 -4.62 5.11
N LEU A 115 -6.77 -5.83 5.02
CA LEU A 115 -6.20 -7.01 5.66
C LEU A 115 -4.79 -7.29 5.11
N LEU A 116 -4.65 -7.34 3.78
CA LEU A 116 -3.35 -7.51 3.13
C LEU A 116 -2.36 -6.42 3.55
N ALA A 117 -2.80 -5.17 3.53
CA ALA A 117 -2.00 -4.02 3.93
C ALA A 117 -1.50 -4.12 5.37
N LEU A 118 -2.38 -4.41 6.33
CA LEU A 118 -2.05 -4.54 7.74
C LEU A 118 -1.15 -5.74 8.01
N SER A 119 -1.43 -6.89 7.39
CA SER A 119 -0.58 -8.08 7.52
C SER A 119 0.84 -7.82 7.02
N LEU A 120 0.98 -7.16 5.86
CA LEU A 120 2.29 -6.81 5.34
C LEU A 120 2.97 -5.71 6.16
N LEU A 121 2.22 -4.77 6.75
CA LEU A 121 2.79 -3.76 7.64
C LEU A 121 3.60 -4.41 8.77
N LEU A 122 3.08 -5.49 9.37
CA LEU A 122 3.77 -6.24 10.42
C LEU A 122 5.04 -6.92 9.90
N VAL A 123 5.03 -7.41 8.66
CA VAL A 123 6.21 -8.01 8.00
C VAL A 123 7.27 -6.96 7.69
N PHE A 124 6.87 -5.73 7.36
CA PHE A 124 7.79 -4.65 6.99
C PHE A 124 8.49 -3.98 8.19
N ILE A 125 7.95 -4.10 9.40
CA ILE A 125 8.60 -3.58 10.62
C ILE A 125 10.04 -4.13 10.78
N PRO A 126 10.27 -5.46 10.82
CA PRO A 126 11.62 -6.00 10.92
C PRO A 126 12.46 -5.71 9.66
N LEU A 127 11.86 -5.69 8.46
CA LEU A 127 12.58 -5.42 7.21
C LEU A 127 13.13 -3.98 7.16
N TYR A 128 12.36 -2.99 7.62
CA TYR A 128 12.84 -1.61 7.74
C TYR A 128 13.91 -1.48 8.81
N GLY A 129 13.80 -2.25 9.90
CA GLY A 129 14.87 -2.39 10.88
C GLY A 129 16.17 -2.82 10.19
N GLU A 130 16.16 -3.98 9.55
CA GLU A 130 17.34 -4.52 8.84
C GLU A 130 17.91 -3.54 7.79
N ALA A 131 17.05 -2.92 6.99
CA ALA A 131 17.48 -1.95 5.97
C ALA A 131 18.22 -0.73 6.54
N THR A 132 17.89 -0.32 7.78
CA THR A 132 18.41 0.91 8.39
C THR A 132 19.63 0.69 9.28
N VAL A 133 19.96 -0.57 9.60
CA VAL A 133 21.22 -0.97 10.24
C VAL A 133 22.21 -1.65 9.30
N ALA A 134 21.81 -2.02 8.08
CA ALA A 134 22.72 -2.53 7.07
C ALA A 134 23.79 -1.44 6.73
N PRO A 135 25.10 -1.75 6.84
CA PRO A 135 26.19 -0.80 6.65
C PRO A 135 26.39 -0.35 5.21
#